data_AF-A0A925GCB1-F1
#
_entry.id   AF-A0A925GCB1-F1
#
_cell.length_a   1.000
_cell.length_b   1.000
_cell.length_c   1.000
_cell.angle_alpha   90.00
_cell.angle_beta   90.00
_cell.angle_gamma   90.00
#
_symmetry.space_group_name_H-M   'P 1'
#
loop_
_entity.id
_entity.type
_entity.pdbx_description
1 polymer ?
#
loop_
_entity_poly.entity_id
_entity_poly.type
_entity_poly.pdbx_seq_one_letter_code
_entity_poly.pdbx_strand_id
1 'polypeptide(L)'
;MKILKNIATGLVLLFIASCKPEEFGPIGEPRAAITSQLTGTWQIDKVIQFDENAVKYDFPNKQMDITSIYPYKEFTITFNLNEAGIPTTFTSVQGNAPKIIGLSDGAWSVDNADAPKVITLTKGTIVSKIEISNYSSLKQGRLNLKLVKYFNNKPVLSYQFELIKK
;
A
#
# COMPACT_ATOMS: atom_id res chain seq x y z
N MET A 1 -49.60 -53.63 32.78
CA MET A 1 -48.73 -52.46 33.08
C MET A 1 -47.35 -52.96 33.47
N LYS A 2 -46.31 -52.80 32.63
CA LYS A 2 -44.87 -52.79 33.04
C LYS A 2 -43.85 -52.76 31.88
N ILE A 3 -44.29 -52.73 30.62
CA ILE A 3 -43.35 -52.69 29.47
C ILE A 3 -43.21 -51.28 28.86
N LEU A 4 -44.11 -50.34 29.20
CA LEU A 4 -44.07 -48.95 28.71
C LEU A 4 -43.19 -47.99 29.54
N LYS A 5 -42.54 -48.47 30.62
CA LYS A 5 -41.80 -47.58 31.54
C LYS A 5 -40.31 -47.38 31.18
N ASN A 6 -39.79 -48.12 30.20
CA ASN A 6 -38.35 -48.13 29.90
C ASN A 6 -37.98 -47.35 28.62
N ILE A 7 -38.95 -46.80 27.87
CA ILE A 7 -38.67 -46.03 26.65
C ILE A 7 -38.46 -44.54 26.95
N ALA A 8 -38.93 -44.05 28.11
CA ALA A 8 -38.78 -42.64 28.50
C ALA A 8 -37.36 -42.28 28.98
N THR A 9 -36.50 -43.26 29.28
CA THR A 9 -35.14 -43.03 29.81
C THR A 9 -34.05 -43.11 28.73
N GLY A 10 -34.42 -43.24 27.45
CA GLY A 10 -33.46 -43.26 26.33
C GLY A 10 -33.31 -41.92 25.59
N LEU A 11 -34.27 -41.01 25.72
CA LEU A 11 -34.38 -39.83 24.86
C LEU A 11 -33.71 -38.56 25.44
N VAL A 12 -33.33 -38.57 26.73
CA VAL A 12 -32.75 -37.40 27.42
C VAL A 12 -31.23 -37.28 27.24
N LEU A 13 -30.54 -38.35 26.81
CA LEU A 13 -29.08 -38.37 26.67
C LEU A 13 -28.53 -37.80 25.35
N LEU A 14 -29.40 -37.43 24.39
CA LEU A 14 -28.98 -36.95 23.07
C LEU A 14 -28.82 -35.42 22.96
N PHE A 15 -29.15 -34.66 24.02
CA PHE A 15 -29.13 -33.18 23.98
C PHE A 15 -27.85 -32.52 24.54
N ILE A 16 -26.90 -33.30 25.07
CA ILE A 16 -25.64 -32.77 25.64
C ILE A 16 -24.46 -32.79 24.68
N ALA A 17 -24.65 -33.20 23.41
CA ALA A 17 -23.58 -33.28 22.42
C ALA A 17 -23.45 -32.05 21.48
N SER A 18 -24.23 -30.98 21.70
CA SER A 18 -24.30 -29.84 20.77
C SER A 18 -23.77 -28.54 21.37
N CYS A 19 -22.47 -28.49 21.64
CA CYS A 19 -21.64 -27.28 21.50
C CYS A 19 -20.17 -27.68 21.76
N LYS A 20 -19.50 -28.27 20.77
CA LYS A 20 -18.04 -28.20 20.79
C LYS A 20 -17.69 -26.75 20.44
N PRO A 21 -16.97 -26.00 21.29
CA PRO A 21 -16.34 -24.78 20.82
C PRO A 21 -15.48 -25.16 19.63
N GLU A 22 -15.84 -24.64 18.47
CA GLU A 22 -15.05 -24.79 17.27
C GLU A 22 -13.73 -24.07 17.58
N GLU A 23 -12.66 -24.84 17.81
CA GLU A 23 -11.33 -24.28 17.88
C GLU A 23 -11.02 -23.72 16.50
N PHE A 24 -11.25 -22.42 16.34
CA PHE A 24 -10.71 -21.71 15.19
C PHE A 24 -9.23 -22.05 15.14
N GLY A 25 -8.80 -22.65 14.02
CA GLY A 25 -7.38 -22.88 13.77
C GLY A 25 -6.62 -21.57 14.03
N PRO A 26 -5.35 -21.66 14.46
CA PRO A 26 -4.60 -20.48 14.87
C PRO A 26 -4.73 -19.40 13.79
N ILE A 27 -5.22 -18.22 14.20
CA ILE A 27 -5.14 -17.01 13.37
C ILE A 27 -3.64 -16.87 13.11
N GLY A 28 -3.22 -17.05 11.85
CA GLY A 28 -1.81 -17.21 11.50
C GLY A 28 -0.93 -16.06 12.02
N GLU A 29 0.38 -16.21 11.84
CA GLU A 29 1.39 -15.25 12.33
C GLU A 29 0.95 -13.78 12.13
N PRO A 30 1.16 -12.91 13.15
CA PRO A 30 0.86 -11.49 13.05
C PRO A 30 1.42 -10.92 11.74
N ARG A 31 0.57 -10.22 10.98
CA ARG A 31 0.97 -9.64 9.71
C ARG A 31 2.16 -8.69 9.95
N ALA A 32 3.30 -8.98 9.33
CA ALA A 32 4.43 -8.06 9.33
C ALA A 32 3.98 -6.67 8.85
N ALA A 33 4.42 -5.62 9.56
CA ALA A 33 4.07 -4.23 9.26
C ALA A 33 4.26 -3.93 7.78
N ILE A 34 3.30 -3.28 7.12
CA ILE A 34 3.38 -2.99 5.67
C ILE A 34 4.65 -2.20 5.32
N THR A 35 5.13 -1.37 6.24
CA THR A 35 6.41 -0.63 6.09
C THR A 35 7.59 -1.54 5.80
N SER A 36 7.64 -2.74 6.40
CA SER A 36 8.67 -3.73 6.10
C SER A 36 8.67 -4.20 4.64
N GLN A 37 7.51 -4.13 3.97
CA GLN A 37 7.36 -4.53 2.57
C GLN A 37 7.73 -3.40 1.60
N LEU A 38 7.79 -2.14 2.08
CA LEU A 38 8.22 -0.97 1.29
C LEU A 38 9.74 -0.91 1.10
N THR A 39 10.52 -1.64 1.91
CA THR A 39 11.98 -1.61 1.81
C THR A 39 12.49 -2.23 0.51
N GLY A 40 13.62 -1.71 0.04
CA GLY A 40 14.29 -2.14 -1.18
C GLY A 40 14.28 -1.08 -2.28
N THR A 41 14.74 -1.48 -3.46
CA THR A 41 14.84 -0.62 -4.64
C THR A 41 13.62 -0.80 -5.53
N TRP A 42 13.05 0.32 -5.95
CA TRP A 42 11.87 0.41 -6.79
C TRP A 42 12.19 1.20 -8.05
N GLN A 43 11.73 0.73 -9.19
CA GLN A 43 11.88 1.38 -10.48
C GLN A 43 10.50 1.67 -11.06
N ILE A 44 10.32 2.82 -11.70
CA ILE A 44 9.04 3.12 -12.36
C ILE A 44 8.87 2.19 -13.56
N ASP A 45 7.70 1.55 -13.63
CA ASP A 45 7.28 0.76 -14.78
C ASP A 45 6.23 1.48 -15.61
N LYS A 46 5.34 2.25 -14.96
CA LYS A 46 4.22 2.94 -15.62
C LYS A 46 3.85 4.24 -14.93
N VAL A 47 3.40 5.22 -15.71
CA VAL A 47 2.92 6.51 -15.24
C VAL A 47 1.61 6.89 -15.94
N ILE A 48 0.55 7.04 -15.17
CA ILE A 48 -0.72 7.60 -15.63
C ILE A 48 -0.88 9.01 -15.07
N GLN A 49 -1.08 9.98 -15.95
CA GLN A 49 -1.45 11.34 -15.58
C GLN A 49 -2.97 11.47 -15.58
N PHE A 50 -3.51 12.19 -14.59
CA PHE A 50 -4.92 12.54 -14.48
C PHE A 50 -5.08 14.05 -14.50
N ASP A 51 -6.05 14.54 -15.27
CA ASP A 51 -6.56 15.90 -15.17
C ASP A 51 -7.67 15.92 -14.10
N GLU A 52 -7.38 16.55 -12.97
CA GLU A 52 -8.28 16.55 -11.81
C GLU A 52 -9.57 17.34 -12.07
N ASN A 53 -9.55 18.33 -12.97
CA ASN A 53 -10.77 19.03 -13.37
C ASN A 53 -11.60 18.17 -14.32
N ALA A 54 -10.99 17.51 -15.29
CA ALA A 54 -11.70 16.61 -16.19
C ALA A 54 -12.32 15.43 -15.42
N VAL A 55 -11.62 14.89 -14.42
CA VAL A 55 -12.17 13.89 -13.50
C VAL A 55 -13.34 14.45 -12.70
N LYS A 56 -13.17 15.63 -12.09
CA LYS A 56 -14.19 16.25 -11.22
C LYS A 56 -15.47 16.63 -11.95
N TYR A 57 -15.36 17.16 -13.17
CA TYR A 57 -16.49 17.66 -13.97
C TYR A 57 -16.93 16.68 -15.07
N ASP A 58 -16.41 15.45 -15.03
CA ASP A 58 -16.74 14.38 -15.96
C ASP A 58 -16.48 14.71 -17.45
N PHE A 59 -15.46 15.53 -17.72
CA PHE A 59 -15.07 15.84 -19.10
C PHE A 59 -14.32 14.67 -19.77
N PRO A 60 -14.28 14.62 -21.12
CA PRO A 60 -13.46 13.66 -21.86
C PRO A 60 -11.96 13.78 -21.53
N ASN A 61 -11.17 12.74 -21.85
CA ASN A 61 -9.70 12.73 -21.70
C ASN A 61 -9.21 12.95 -20.26
N LYS A 62 -9.82 12.25 -19.30
CA LYS A 62 -9.52 12.35 -17.86
C LYS A 62 -8.11 11.89 -17.48
N GLN A 63 -7.57 10.95 -18.25
CA GLN A 63 -6.29 10.34 -17.97
C GLN A 63 -5.53 10.04 -19.26
N MET A 64 -4.21 9.98 -19.13
CA MET A 64 -3.30 9.64 -20.21
C MET A 64 -2.15 8.80 -19.68
N ASP A 65 -1.82 7.71 -20.38
CA ASP A 65 -0.56 7.01 -20.14
C ASP A 65 0.57 7.82 -20.75
N ILE A 66 1.48 8.29 -19.90
CA ILE A 66 2.60 9.13 -20.30
C ILE A 66 3.94 8.40 -20.19
N THR A 67 3.92 7.09 -19.94
CA THR A 67 5.11 6.28 -19.68
C THR A 67 6.17 6.39 -20.78
N SER A 68 5.74 6.51 -22.04
CA SER A 68 6.62 6.61 -23.21
C SER A 68 6.96 8.05 -23.62
N ILE A 69 6.33 9.07 -23.02
CA ILE A 69 6.55 10.48 -23.38
C ILE A 69 7.89 10.97 -22.84
N TYR A 70 8.32 10.45 -21.69
CA TYR A 70 9.60 10.75 -21.06
C TYR A 70 10.26 9.47 -20.58
N PRO A 71 11.58 9.45 -20.33
CA PRO A 71 12.29 8.23 -19.90
C PRO A 71 12.06 7.90 -18.40
N TYR A 72 10.79 7.79 -17.99
CA TYR A 72 10.39 7.55 -16.60
C TYR A 72 11.02 6.30 -15.98
N LYS A 73 11.25 5.26 -16.79
CA LYS A 73 11.82 3.99 -16.32
C LYS A 73 13.27 4.11 -15.85
N GLU A 74 13.96 5.21 -16.11
CA GLU A 74 15.30 5.44 -15.56
C GLU A 74 15.28 5.84 -14.07
N PHE A 75 14.13 6.32 -13.58
CA PHE A 75 13.99 6.69 -12.17
C PHE A 75 13.97 5.45 -11.28
N THR A 76 14.80 5.47 -10.23
CA THR A 76 14.74 4.50 -9.14
C THR A 76 14.72 5.18 -7.78
N ILE A 77 14.11 4.53 -6.80
CA ILE A 77 14.10 4.96 -5.39
C ILE A 77 14.34 3.75 -4.48
N THR A 78 15.19 3.92 -3.49
CA THR A 78 15.55 2.90 -2.51
C THR A 78 15.11 3.35 -1.12
N PHE A 79 14.43 2.47 -0.39
CA PHE A 79 14.00 2.69 0.98
C PHE A 79 14.70 1.72 1.94
N ASN A 80 15.43 2.26 2.92
CA ASN A 80 16.18 1.46 3.88
C ASN A 80 15.50 1.45 5.25
N LEU A 81 15.55 0.29 5.92
CA LEU A 81 15.16 0.11 7.31
C LEU A 81 16.40 -0.21 8.15
N ASN A 82 16.37 0.07 9.45
CA ASN A 82 17.33 -0.49 10.38
C ASN A 82 16.96 -1.94 10.79
N GLU A 83 17.79 -2.56 11.63
CA GLU A 83 17.57 -3.91 12.16
C GLU A 83 16.26 -4.06 12.94
N ALA A 84 15.74 -2.96 13.52
CA ALA A 84 14.47 -2.93 14.22
C ALA A 84 13.25 -2.70 13.30
N GLY A 85 13.44 -2.68 11.98
CA GLY A 85 12.37 -2.47 11.00
C GLY A 85 11.88 -1.02 10.89
N ILE A 86 12.66 -0.06 11.39
CA ILE A 86 12.30 1.36 11.41
C ILE A 86 12.87 2.06 10.17
N PRO A 87 12.09 2.91 9.46
CA PRO A 87 12.58 3.78 8.39
C PRO A 87 13.83 4.57 8.77
N THR A 88 14.83 4.52 7.89
CA THR A 88 16.09 5.26 8.04
C THR A 88 16.29 6.21 6.87
N THR A 89 17.04 5.78 5.86
CA THR A 89 17.42 6.59 4.72
C THR A 89 16.67 6.17 3.46
N PHE A 90 16.51 7.11 2.55
CA PHE A 90 16.17 6.82 1.17
C PHE A 90 17.23 7.41 0.25
N THR A 91 17.33 6.84 -0.94
CA THR A 91 18.09 7.41 -2.05
C THR A 91 17.26 7.29 -3.32
N SER A 92 17.42 8.23 -4.24
CA SER A 92 16.79 8.17 -5.55
C SER A 92 17.80 8.52 -6.64
N VAL A 93 17.65 7.85 -7.77
CA VAL A 93 18.42 8.11 -8.99
C VAL A 93 17.44 8.57 -10.03
N GLN A 94 17.55 9.83 -10.42
CA GLN A 94 16.61 10.46 -11.36
C GLN A 94 16.82 10.00 -12.81
N GLY A 95 18.06 9.70 -13.21
CA GLY A 95 18.42 9.47 -14.61
C GLY A 95 18.01 10.67 -15.48
N ASN A 96 17.50 10.40 -16.68
CA ASN A 96 16.92 11.39 -17.59
C ASN A 96 15.41 11.60 -17.37
N ALA A 97 14.79 10.93 -16.39
CA ALA A 97 13.36 11.11 -16.14
C ALA A 97 13.05 12.55 -15.68
N PRO A 98 11.83 13.07 -15.91
CA PRO A 98 11.41 14.36 -15.38
C PRO A 98 11.48 14.38 -13.86
N LYS A 99 11.69 15.55 -13.25
CA LYS A 99 11.80 15.67 -11.78
C LYS A 99 10.53 15.17 -11.08
N ILE A 100 10.59 13.95 -10.52
CA ILE A 100 9.46 13.28 -9.87
C ILE A 100 9.38 13.68 -8.41
N ILE A 101 10.51 13.53 -7.71
CA ILE A 101 10.70 13.94 -6.32
C ILE A 101 11.76 15.02 -6.23
N GLY A 102 11.60 15.92 -5.26
CA GLY A 102 12.50 17.05 -5.07
C GLY A 102 13.85 16.71 -4.41
N LEU A 103 14.08 15.44 -4.06
CA LEU A 103 15.17 14.99 -3.22
C LEU A 103 15.84 13.73 -3.79
N SER A 104 17.18 13.74 -3.83
CA SER A 104 18.02 12.61 -4.23
C SER A 104 18.31 11.62 -3.10
N ASP A 105 18.19 12.07 -1.86
CA ASP A 105 18.52 11.31 -0.66
C ASP A 105 17.95 12.01 0.56
N GLY A 106 17.97 11.32 1.70
CA GLY A 106 17.57 11.87 2.99
C GLY A 106 17.00 10.81 3.91
N ALA A 107 16.19 11.23 4.86
CA ALA A 107 15.42 10.32 5.71
C ALA A 107 14.02 10.09 5.15
N TRP A 108 13.42 8.94 5.45
CA TRP A 108 12.03 8.68 5.13
C TRP A 108 11.27 8.15 6.33
N SER A 109 9.95 8.33 6.32
CA SER A 109 9.03 7.78 7.31
C SER A 109 7.66 7.54 6.69
N VAL A 110 6.80 6.85 7.44
CA VAL A 110 5.38 6.69 7.12
C VAL A 110 4.51 7.23 8.25
N ASP A 111 3.26 7.55 7.94
CA ASP A 111 2.27 7.99 8.92
C ASP A 111 1.79 6.86 9.85
N ASN A 112 1.75 5.61 9.37
CA ASN A 112 1.39 4.44 10.15
C ASN A 112 2.16 3.21 9.65
N ALA A 113 2.80 2.45 10.56
CA ALA A 113 3.67 1.35 10.17
C ALA A 113 2.90 0.16 9.53
N ASP A 114 1.68 -0.09 10.00
CA ASP A 114 0.83 -1.23 9.64
C ASP A 114 -0.09 -0.96 8.46
N ALA A 115 -0.47 0.31 8.27
CA ALA A 115 -1.34 0.77 7.19
C ALA A 115 -0.91 2.16 6.67
N PRO A 116 0.29 2.27 6.07
CA PRO A 116 0.82 3.54 5.61
C PRO A 116 -0.02 4.09 4.47
N LYS A 117 -0.36 5.38 4.56
CA LYS A 117 -1.02 6.16 3.50
C LYS A 117 -0.09 7.18 2.89
N VAL A 118 0.87 7.68 3.67
CA VAL A 118 1.78 8.74 3.23
C VAL A 118 3.22 8.34 3.55
N ILE A 119 4.07 8.33 2.52
CA ILE A 119 5.52 8.30 2.66
C ILE A 119 6.00 9.76 2.74
N THR A 120 6.74 10.08 3.78
CA THR A 120 7.37 11.39 3.95
C THR A 120 8.86 11.27 3.71
N LEU A 121 9.41 12.06 2.80
CA LEU A 121 10.83 12.18 2.51
C LEU A 121 11.33 13.52 3.06
N THR A 122 12.45 13.52 3.78
CA THR A 122 13.01 14.73 4.38
C THR A 122 14.52 14.85 4.13
N LYS A 123 14.96 16.08 3.89
CA LYS A 123 16.39 16.45 3.87
C LYS A 123 16.54 17.88 4.39
N GLY A 124 17.06 18.02 5.62
CA GLY A 124 17.07 19.31 6.32
C GLY A 124 15.65 19.84 6.52
N THR A 125 15.35 21.02 6.00
CA THR A 125 14.02 21.66 6.07
C THR A 125 13.08 21.28 4.93
N ILE A 126 13.57 20.55 3.91
CA ILE A 126 12.78 20.17 2.74
C ILE A 126 11.97 18.92 3.09
N VAL A 127 10.67 18.97 2.85
CA VAL A 127 9.73 17.86 3.06
C VAL A 127 8.99 17.58 1.76
N SER A 128 8.96 16.31 1.35
CA SER A 128 8.18 15.82 0.22
C SER A 128 7.27 14.69 0.68
N LYS A 129 5.97 14.80 0.40
CA LYS A 129 4.98 13.78 0.75
C LYS A 129 4.51 13.05 -0.49
N ILE A 130 4.40 11.73 -0.40
CA ILE A 130 3.96 10.84 -1.48
C ILE A 130 2.85 9.97 -0.93
N GLU A 131 1.71 9.92 -1.62
CA GLU A 131 0.59 9.08 -1.21
C GLU A 131 0.76 7.65 -1.73
N ILE A 132 0.46 6.66 -0.90
CA ILE A 132 0.35 5.27 -1.33
C ILE A 132 -1.08 5.08 -1.83
N SER A 133 -1.23 4.78 -3.11
CA SER A 133 -2.57 4.59 -3.71
C SER A 133 -3.17 3.25 -3.32
N ASN A 134 -2.34 2.20 -3.31
CA ASN A 134 -2.76 0.83 -3.05
C ASN A 134 -1.55 -0.04 -2.68
N TYR A 135 -1.73 -0.88 -1.65
CA TYR A 135 -0.74 -1.84 -1.18
C TYR A 135 -1.09 -3.30 -1.49
N SER A 136 -2.21 -3.59 -2.18
CA SER A 136 -2.63 -4.97 -2.48
C SER A 136 -1.65 -5.73 -3.36
N SER A 137 -0.83 -5.02 -4.15
CA SER A 137 0.17 -5.59 -5.04
C SER A 137 1.61 -5.55 -4.50
N LEU A 138 1.82 -5.09 -3.25
CA LEU A 138 3.16 -4.97 -2.66
C LEU A 138 3.88 -6.32 -2.53
N LYS A 139 3.16 -7.38 -2.15
CA LYS A 139 3.73 -8.73 -2.04
C LYS A 139 4.18 -9.30 -3.39
N GLN A 140 3.61 -8.81 -4.49
CA GLN A 140 3.99 -9.15 -5.86
C GLN A 140 5.11 -8.23 -6.39
N GLY A 141 5.74 -7.43 -5.52
CA GLY A 141 6.81 -6.52 -5.92
C GLY A 141 6.31 -5.33 -6.73
N ARG A 142 5.07 -4.87 -6.50
CA ARG A 142 4.52 -3.66 -7.14
C ARG A 142 4.09 -2.63 -6.10
N LEU A 143 4.54 -1.39 -6.26
CA LEU A 143 4.22 -0.27 -5.40
C LEU A 143 3.48 0.81 -6.20
N ASN A 144 2.31 1.23 -5.73
CA ASN A 144 1.52 2.27 -6.41
C ASN A 144 1.58 3.57 -5.61
N LEU A 145 2.15 4.60 -6.21
CA LEU A 145 2.31 5.92 -5.60
C LEU A 145 1.46 6.96 -6.34
N LYS A 146 0.91 7.91 -5.60
CA LYS A 146 0.22 9.09 -6.15
C LYS A 146 0.94 10.36 -5.74
N LEU A 147 1.13 11.25 -6.71
CA LEU A 147 1.61 12.60 -6.51
C LEU A 147 0.57 13.58 -7.05
N VAL A 148 0.17 14.56 -6.24
CA VAL A 148 -0.79 15.59 -6.65
C VAL A 148 -0.07 16.92 -6.83
N LYS A 149 -0.32 17.59 -7.94
CA LYS A 149 0.12 18.96 -8.21
C LYS A 149 -1.03 19.92 -7.92
N TYR A 150 -0.71 20.96 -7.18
CA TYR A 150 -1.66 22.00 -6.79
C TYR A 150 -1.33 23.31 -7.50
N PHE A 151 -2.36 24.02 -7.93
CA PHE A 151 -2.28 25.41 -8.38
C PHE A 151 -3.32 26.21 -7.60
N ASN A 152 -2.92 27.29 -6.94
CA ASN A 152 -3.78 28.08 -6.05
C ASN A 152 -4.57 27.21 -5.05
N ASN A 153 -3.87 26.27 -4.41
CA ASN A 153 -4.42 25.33 -3.43
C ASN A 153 -5.52 24.37 -3.98
N LYS A 154 -5.67 24.26 -5.30
CA LYS A 154 -6.58 23.32 -5.96
C LYS A 154 -5.77 22.23 -6.68
N PRO A 155 -6.14 20.95 -6.56
CA PRO A 155 -5.50 19.90 -7.33
C PRO A 155 -5.83 20.13 -8.82
N VAL A 156 -4.80 20.17 -9.65
CA VAL A 156 -4.94 20.37 -11.11
C VAL A 156 -4.53 19.14 -11.89
N LEU A 157 -3.48 18.47 -11.45
CA LEU A 157 -2.98 17.24 -12.05
C LEU A 157 -2.62 16.26 -10.95
N SER A 158 -2.86 14.98 -11.17
CA SER A 158 -2.21 13.94 -10.38
C SER A 158 -1.50 12.94 -11.28
N TYR A 159 -0.51 12.28 -10.70
CA TYR A 159 0.28 11.26 -11.36
C TYR A 159 0.21 10.00 -10.50
N GLN A 160 -0.20 8.90 -11.11
CA GLN A 160 -0.09 7.57 -10.53
C GLN A 160 1.11 6.87 -11.12
N PHE A 161 2.04 6.49 -10.25
CA PHE A 161 3.24 5.75 -10.59
C PHE A 161 3.06 4.32 -10.14
N GLU A 162 3.20 3.38 -11.07
CA GLU A 162 3.36 1.97 -10.76
C GLU A 162 4.86 1.66 -10.79
N LEU A 163 5.40 1.25 -9.66
CA LEU A 163 6.80 0.87 -9.51
C LEU A 163 6.91 -0.64 -9.35
N ILE A 164 7.97 -1.21 -9.91
CA ILE A 164 8.35 -2.61 -9.75
C ILE A 164 9.60 -2.71 -8.89
N LYS A 165 9.68 -3.77 -8.09
CA LYS A 165 10.86 -4.07 -7.29
C LYS A 165 12.01 -4.51 -8.21
N LYS A 166 13.20 -3.94 -8.00
CA LYS A 166 14.43 -4.27 -8.75
C LYS A 166 15.23 -5.36 -8.06
#